data_AF-A0A4Q0B1H4-F1
#
_entry.id   AF-A0A4Q0B1H4-F1
#
_cell.length_a   1.000
_cell.length_b   1.000
_cell.length_c   1.000
_cell.angle_alpha   90.00
_cell.angle_beta   90.00
_cell.angle_gamma   90.00
#
_symmetry.space_group_name_H-M   'P 1'
#
loop_
_entity.id
_entity.type
_entity.pdbx_description
1 polymer ?
#
loop_
_entity_poly.entity_id
_entity_poly.type
_entity_poly.pdbx_seq_one_letter_code
_entity_poly.pdbx_strand_id
1 'polypeptide(L)'
;MRESKNIENDWLTKTTGDPFADTGGFVIKYLWSLPYLEDKDIIGLIDYVANIYVNKWGGKLHAFFLNSTITQPAFKGQRKIDETLKYYRSLIDESIYHQKGYCRISGRKTKLFSAGRDNHILSGSGTFVNFHHNFESGLFLSKEMMIRMFFVPLGVILIGKNIGLIQSNRIDVQEYFVKKALLGVDGILSKITNSLPSKGVLRCSYSNPAIAIFSFADECISNMKIATFDQETEEAESEGVILNLYYFSNYGTDPNIQLFTMPASLFKFYTKCTNNPNYQPDWRLFIKHNYIKYQGYKPNYNQDKESYIEKANEIIEMKNNVYELLSQNNDLNFNIAKVGEDKGFAHFNKGDYDNWKQKSKNYSNWQKESSVKSLLNETPIKTKKGDFILNYQIEDCSKKWVNIIYEKLLKQESILPNIANYLRKWHKTNSFNFKIVKLYTLNILKMKSSTLTLIEKVADEVLKDESNLKKNLNQNISTSRYETLRSFIIKLIRQNHKAGAENPIITLEEYVQDLFYEGGNWREIRDLLLICLFQKMHERKIFFDIEEDDELEEDINEFETETIN
;
A
#
# COMPACT_ATOMS: atom_id res chain seq x y z
N MET A 1 -36.14 11.56 -9.11
CA MET A 1 -36.27 10.31 -8.32
C MET A 1 -37.74 9.95 -8.15
N ARG A 2 -38.22 8.88 -8.78
CA ARG A 2 -39.53 8.30 -8.41
C ARG A 2 -39.33 7.43 -7.18
N GLU A 3 -40.05 7.72 -6.10
CA GLU A 3 -40.11 6.84 -4.93
C GLU A 3 -40.68 5.48 -5.35
N SER A 4 -39.88 4.42 -5.27
CA SER A 4 -40.44 3.09 -5.09
C SER A 4 -41.18 3.12 -3.76
N LYS A 5 -42.47 2.72 -3.75
CA LYS A 5 -43.36 2.83 -2.56
C LYS A 5 -42.77 2.26 -1.26
N ASN A 6 -41.73 1.43 -1.35
CA ASN A 6 -41.11 0.76 -0.22
C ASN A 6 -39.63 1.09 0.00
N ILE A 7 -38.97 1.96 -0.78
CA ILE A 7 -37.52 2.22 -0.63
C ILE A 7 -37.27 3.64 -0.18
N GLU A 8 -36.50 3.79 0.90
CA GLU A 8 -36.04 5.10 1.36
C GLU A 8 -34.75 5.48 0.64
N ASN A 9 -34.89 6.26 -0.42
CA ASN A 9 -33.77 6.55 -1.32
C ASN A 9 -32.57 7.26 -0.66
N ASP A 10 -32.79 8.07 0.39
CA ASP A 10 -31.69 8.69 1.16
C ASP A 10 -30.74 7.61 1.73
N TRP A 11 -31.32 6.50 2.19
CA TRP A 11 -30.58 5.36 2.73
C TRP A 11 -29.92 4.49 1.66
N LEU A 12 -29.99 4.83 0.37
CA LEU A 12 -29.18 4.18 -0.66
C LEU A 12 -27.82 4.87 -0.85
N THR A 13 -27.64 6.13 -0.45
CA THR A 13 -26.39 6.88 -0.70
C THR A 13 -25.80 7.56 0.53
N LYS A 14 -26.58 7.78 1.60
CA LYS A 14 -26.11 8.37 2.85
C LYS A 14 -24.96 7.58 3.51
N THR A 15 -23.97 8.26 4.06
CA THR A 15 -22.89 7.60 4.79
C THR A 15 -23.36 6.96 6.09
N THR A 16 -22.74 5.84 6.44
CA THR A 16 -23.09 4.98 7.58
C THR A 16 -21.91 4.74 8.50
N GLY A 17 -20.68 4.99 8.03
CA GLY A 17 -19.44 4.65 8.71
C GLY A 17 -18.93 3.24 8.39
N ASP A 18 -19.75 2.39 7.77
CA ASP A 18 -19.32 1.09 7.26
C ASP A 18 -18.62 1.25 5.90
N PRO A 19 -17.37 0.78 5.76
CA PRO A 19 -16.58 1.01 4.55
C PRO A 19 -17.18 0.39 3.29
N PHE A 20 -17.85 -0.77 3.40
CA PHE A 20 -18.44 -1.46 2.26
C PHE A 20 -19.76 -0.79 1.88
N ALA A 21 -20.65 -0.53 2.84
CA ALA A 21 -21.93 0.11 2.58
C ALA A 21 -21.77 1.54 2.03
N ASP A 22 -20.77 2.29 2.50
CA ASP A 22 -20.51 3.64 2.04
C ASP A 22 -19.92 3.64 0.63
N THR A 23 -18.98 2.74 0.32
CA THR A 23 -18.47 2.53 -1.04
C THR A 23 -19.60 2.18 -2.02
N GLY A 24 -20.48 1.24 -1.66
CA GLY A 24 -21.65 0.88 -2.45
C GLY A 24 -22.61 2.06 -2.66
N GLY A 25 -22.84 2.85 -1.61
CA GLY A 25 -23.67 4.06 -1.68
C GLY A 25 -23.09 5.13 -2.59
N PHE A 26 -21.77 5.36 -2.56
CA PHE A 26 -21.09 6.29 -3.47
C PHE A 26 -21.14 5.81 -4.92
N VAL A 27 -21.01 4.51 -5.19
CA VAL A 27 -21.22 3.98 -6.54
C VAL A 27 -22.63 4.30 -7.04
N ILE A 28 -23.66 4.05 -6.24
CA ILE A 28 -25.05 4.38 -6.60
C ILE A 28 -25.20 5.88 -6.88
N LYS A 29 -24.67 6.74 -5.98
CA LYS A 29 -24.66 8.20 -6.13
C LYS A 29 -24.07 8.61 -7.48
N TYR A 30 -22.93 8.04 -7.87
CA TYR A 30 -22.27 8.39 -9.12
C TYR A 30 -22.97 7.81 -10.35
N LEU A 31 -23.53 6.60 -10.27
CA LEU A 31 -24.33 6.06 -11.36
C LEU A 31 -25.55 6.94 -11.65
N TRP A 32 -26.27 7.40 -10.62
CA TRP A 32 -27.38 8.34 -10.80
C TRP A 32 -26.97 9.73 -11.29
N SER A 33 -25.70 10.12 -11.15
CA SER A 33 -25.20 11.38 -11.70
C SER A 33 -24.95 11.33 -13.21
N LEU A 34 -25.03 10.14 -13.83
CA LEU A 34 -24.80 9.98 -15.26
C LEU A 34 -26.09 10.26 -16.05
N PRO A 35 -26.07 11.12 -17.09
CA PRO A 35 -27.29 11.54 -17.81
C PRO A 35 -28.14 10.38 -18.37
N TYR A 36 -27.52 9.25 -18.73
CA TYR A 36 -28.24 8.09 -19.27
C TYR A 36 -28.78 7.13 -18.20
N LEU A 37 -28.51 7.39 -16.92
CA LEU A 37 -28.97 6.59 -15.77
C LEU A 37 -29.73 7.41 -14.71
N GLU A 38 -29.77 8.74 -14.83
CA GLU A 38 -30.37 9.65 -13.83
C GLU A 38 -31.86 9.35 -13.55
N ASP A 39 -32.60 8.91 -14.57
CA ASP A 39 -34.02 8.58 -14.48
C ASP A 39 -34.29 7.13 -14.08
N LYS A 40 -33.27 6.28 -13.97
CA LYS A 40 -33.46 4.87 -13.58
C LYS A 40 -33.75 4.76 -12.09
N ASP A 41 -34.75 3.95 -11.76
CA ASP A 41 -34.94 3.49 -10.39
C ASP A 41 -33.82 2.52 -9.97
N ILE A 42 -33.82 2.12 -8.70
CA ILE A 42 -32.76 1.25 -8.19
C ILE A 42 -32.74 -0.13 -8.86
N ILE A 43 -33.90 -0.66 -9.28
CA ILE A 43 -33.98 -1.91 -10.05
C ILE A 43 -33.33 -1.73 -11.43
N GLY A 44 -33.57 -0.60 -12.10
CA GLY A 44 -32.93 -0.25 -13.35
C GLY A 44 -31.40 -0.12 -13.22
N LEU A 45 -30.90 0.40 -12.10
CA LEU A 45 -29.46 0.41 -11.81
C LEU A 45 -28.92 -1.01 -11.55
N ILE A 46 -29.64 -1.84 -10.80
CA ILE A 46 -29.25 -3.24 -10.54
C ILE A 46 -29.18 -4.02 -11.86
N ASP A 47 -30.15 -3.83 -12.77
CA ASP A 47 -30.14 -4.43 -14.10
C ASP A 47 -28.91 -4.00 -14.91
N TYR A 48 -28.63 -2.69 -14.94
CA TYR A 48 -27.46 -2.15 -15.61
C TYR A 48 -26.15 -2.77 -15.09
N VAL A 49 -25.99 -2.84 -13.76
CA VAL A 49 -24.78 -3.40 -13.14
C VAL A 49 -24.71 -4.93 -13.28
N ALA A 50 -25.82 -5.64 -13.19
CA ALA A 50 -25.87 -7.08 -13.43
C ALA A 50 -25.43 -7.43 -14.85
N ASN A 51 -25.81 -6.62 -15.85
CA ASN A 51 -25.33 -6.75 -17.22
C ASN A 51 -23.81 -6.61 -17.32
N ILE A 52 -23.20 -5.67 -16.59
CA ILE A 52 -21.73 -5.54 -16.53
C ILE A 52 -21.12 -6.82 -15.93
N TYR A 53 -21.61 -7.24 -14.76
CA TYR A 53 -21.07 -8.39 -14.05
C TYR A 53 -21.19 -9.69 -14.85
N VAL A 54 -22.29 -9.91 -15.56
CA VAL A 54 -22.50 -11.13 -16.34
C VAL A 54 -21.83 -11.04 -17.70
N ASN A 55 -22.14 -10.01 -18.49
CA ASN A 55 -21.76 -9.97 -19.91
C ASN A 55 -20.34 -9.45 -20.14
N LYS A 56 -19.83 -8.58 -19.25
CA LYS A 56 -18.45 -8.07 -19.36
C LYS A 56 -17.48 -8.87 -18.49
N TRP A 57 -17.88 -9.20 -17.25
CA TRP A 57 -16.99 -9.87 -16.30
C TRP A 57 -17.16 -11.40 -16.24
N GLY A 58 -18.14 -11.97 -16.94
CA GLY A 58 -18.38 -13.41 -16.99
C GLY A 58 -18.87 -14.00 -15.66
N GLY A 59 -19.44 -13.18 -14.77
CA GLY A 59 -19.90 -13.59 -13.45
C GLY A 59 -18.79 -13.88 -12.44
N LYS A 60 -17.54 -13.49 -12.72
CA LYS A 60 -16.37 -13.70 -11.85
C LYS A 60 -16.35 -12.75 -10.64
N LEU A 61 -17.28 -12.95 -9.71
CA LEU A 61 -17.40 -12.16 -8.46
C LEU A 61 -17.15 -12.98 -7.18
N HIS A 62 -16.52 -14.15 -7.29
CA HIS A 62 -16.28 -15.04 -6.14
C HIS A 62 -15.41 -14.41 -5.03
N ALA A 63 -14.63 -13.38 -5.36
CA ALA A 63 -13.86 -12.60 -4.39
C ALA A 63 -14.74 -11.68 -3.50
N PHE A 64 -16.02 -11.50 -3.87
CA PHE A 64 -17.00 -10.69 -3.14
C PHE A 64 -18.13 -11.55 -2.59
N PHE A 65 -18.74 -12.38 -3.45
CA PHE A 65 -19.95 -13.13 -3.13
C PHE A 65 -19.82 -14.61 -3.53
N LEU A 66 -20.07 -15.49 -2.58
CA LEU A 66 -20.06 -16.94 -2.76
C LEU A 66 -21.48 -17.47 -2.94
N ASN A 67 -21.75 -18.19 -4.04
CA ASN A 67 -23.07 -18.76 -4.34
C ASN A 67 -24.20 -17.72 -4.49
N SER A 68 -23.86 -16.49 -4.91
CA SER A 68 -24.85 -15.48 -5.25
C SER A 68 -25.57 -15.81 -6.55
N THR A 69 -26.67 -15.12 -6.86
CA THR A 69 -27.36 -15.24 -8.16
C THR A 69 -26.42 -14.98 -9.36
N ILE A 70 -25.38 -14.15 -9.17
CA ILE A 70 -24.36 -13.89 -10.20
C ILE A 70 -23.28 -14.97 -10.23
N THR A 71 -22.84 -15.51 -9.09
CA THR A 71 -21.72 -16.46 -9.04
C THR A 71 -22.13 -17.93 -9.08
N GLN A 72 -23.41 -18.25 -8.87
CA GLN A 72 -23.98 -19.59 -8.91
C GLN A 72 -23.68 -20.29 -10.25
N PRO A 73 -22.99 -21.45 -10.27
CA PRO A 73 -22.68 -22.19 -11.49
C PRO A 73 -23.92 -22.69 -12.25
N ALA A 74 -25.03 -22.92 -11.55
CA ALA A 74 -26.29 -23.39 -12.13
C ALA A 74 -26.96 -22.38 -13.08
N PHE A 75 -26.65 -21.09 -12.93
CA PHE A 75 -27.18 -20.02 -13.78
C PHE A 75 -26.13 -19.62 -14.83
N LYS A 76 -26.56 -19.44 -16.09
CA LYS A 76 -25.68 -19.07 -17.22
C LYS A 76 -26.27 -17.88 -17.99
N GLY A 77 -25.41 -16.96 -18.42
CA GLY A 77 -25.79 -15.80 -19.24
C GLY A 77 -26.95 -15.02 -18.64
N GLN A 78 -27.95 -14.72 -19.47
CA GLN A 78 -29.14 -13.93 -19.10
C GLN A 78 -29.85 -14.44 -17.84
N ARG A 79 -29.90 -15.76 -17.61
CA ARG A 79 -30.53 -16.32 -16.41
C ARG A 79 -29.91 -15.79 -15.10
N LYS A 80 -28.61 -15.48 -15.08
CA LYS A 80 -27.96 -14.85 -13.91
C LYS A 80 -28.55 -13.46 -13.63
N ILE A 81 -28.82 -12.69 -14.69
CA ILE A 81 -29.40 -11.34 -14.59
C ILE A 81 -30.84 -11.45 -14.08
N ASP A 82 -31.65 -12.32 -14.70
CA ASP A 82 -33.07 -12.46 -14.37
C ASP A 82 -33.27 -12.91 -12.91
N GLU A 83 -32.51 -13.91 -12.43
CA GLU A 83 -32.57 -14.37 -11.04
C GLU A 83 -32.08 -13.30 -10.05
N THR A 84 -31.09 -12.49 -10.45
CA THR A 84 -30.62 -11.35 -9.64
C THR A 84 -31.71 -10.29 -9.50
N LEU A 85 -32.37 -9.92 -10.60
CA LEU A 85 -33.48 -8.97 -10.57
C LEU A 85 -34.66 -9.50 -9.77
N LYS A 86 -34.98 -10.79 -9.89
CA LYS A 86 -36.02 -11.45 -9.10
C LYS A 86 -35.72 -11.36 -7.60
N TYR A 87 -34.48 -11.63 -7.21
CA TYR A 87 -34.03 -11.53 -5.81
C TYR A 87 -34.14 -10.11 -5.25
N TYR A 88 -33.65 -9.09 -5.97
CA TYR A 88 -33.74 -7.72 -5.47
C TYR A 88 -35.17 -7.16 -5.51
N ARG A 89 -36.01 -7.57 -6.46
CA ARG A 89 -37.44 -7.25 -6.44
C ARG A 89 -38.11 -7.84 -5.21
N SER A 90 -37.86 -9.12 -4.90
CA SER A 90 -38.47 -9.75 -3.74
C SER A 90 -38.00 -9.15 -2.40
N LEU A 91 -36.77 -8.64 -2.35
CA LEU A 91 -36.24 -7.85 -1.24
C LEU A 91 -36.96 -6.49 -1.10
N ILE A 92 -37.18 -5.78 -2.20
CA ILE A 92 -37.83 -4.46 -2.23
C ILE A 92 -39.32 -4.55 -1.90
N ASP A 93 -39.99 -5.55 -2.45
CA ASP A 93 -41.40 -5.87 -2.20
C ASP A 93 -41.61 -6.56 -0.85
N GLU A 94 -40.51 -6.86 -0.13
CA GLU A 94 -40.51 -7.48 1.20
C GLU A 94 -41.23 -8.83 1.26
N SER A 95 -41.22 -9.56 0.13
CA SER A 95 -41.89 -10.86 -0.02
C SER A 95 -41.03 -12.04 0.46
N ILE A 96 -39.72 -11.82 0.66
CA ILE A 96 -38.84 -12.78 1.31
C ILE A 96 -38.96 -12.71 2.83
N TYR A 97 -38.53 -13.77 3.52
CA TYR A 97 -38.51 -13.83 4.97
C TYR A 97 -37.74 -12.65 5.56
N HIS A 98 -38.35 -11.98 6.53
CA HIS A 98 -37.79 -10.83 7.21
C HIS A 98 -38.23 -10.78 8.67
N GLN A 99 -37.43 -10.11 9.49
CA GLN A 99 -37.74 -9.85 10.90
C GLN A 99 -37.64 -8.36 11.21
N LYS A 100 -38.39 -7.86 12.20
CA LYS A 100 -38.25 -6.46 12.63
C LYS A 100 -37.12 -6.35 13.66
N GLY A 101 -36.22 -5.39 13.47
CA GLY A 101 -35.11 -5.16 14.39
C GLY A 101 -34.30 -3.92 14.02
N TYR A 102 -33.13 -3.76 14.62
CA TYR A 102 -32.18 -2.71 14.27
C TYR A 102 -31.16 -3.22 13.24
N CYS A 103 -31.05 -2.53 12.10
CA CYS A 103 -30.07 -2.88 11.08
C CYS A 103 -28.66 -2.65 11.62
N ARG A 104 -27.78 -3.65 11.49
CA ARG A 104 -26.43 -3.58 12.05
C ARG A 104 -25.55 -2.47 11.49
N ILE A 105 -25.77 -2.06 10.24
CA ILE A 105 -24.99 -1.00 9.58
C ILE A 105 -25.65 0.37 9.77
N SER A 106 -26.94 0.49 9.42
CA SER A 106 -27.61 1.80 9.47
C SER A 106 -28.10 2.21 10.87
N GLY A 107 -28.15 1.28 11.83
CA GLY A 107 -28.67 1.53 13.17
C GLY A 107 -30.19 1.76 13.23
N ARG A 108 -30.89 1.62 12.11
CA ARG A 108 -32.33 1.93 11.99
C ARG A 108 -33.20 0.76 12.41
N LYS A 109 -34.31 1.06 13.09
CA LYS A 109 -35.37 0.07 13.33
C LYS A 109 -36.20 -0.14 12.06
N THR A 110 -36.06 -1.28 11.42
CA THR A 110 -36.73 -1.60 10.15
C THR A 110 -36.90 -3.11 9.97
N LYS A 111 -37.43 -3.54 8.82
CA LYS A 111 -37.43 -4.94 8.39
C LYS A 111 -36.03 -5.34 7.95
N LEU A 112 -35.55 -6.43 8.52
CA LEU A 112 -34.22 -6.96 8.35
C LEU A 112 -34.27 -8.29 7.61
N PHE A 113 -33.26 -8.48 6.79
CA PHE A 113 -33.09 -9.63 5.92
C PHE A 113 -31.73 -10.27 6.23
N SER A 114 -31.66 -11.58 6.03
CA SER A 114 -30.44 -12.34 6.30
C SER A 114 -29.36 -12.00 5.27
N ALA A 115 -28.20 -11.62 5.78
CA ALA A 115 -27.00 -11.33 5.02
C ALA A 115 -25.91 -12.38 5.34
N GLY A 116 -25.45 -13.05 4.28
CA GLY A 116 -24.47 -14.12 4.31
C GLY A 116 -23.50 -14.00 3.15
N ARG A 117 -22.65 -15.01 2.95
CA ARG A 117 -21.56 -14.96 1.94
C ARG A 117 -22.06 -14.77 0.51
N ASP A 118 -23.32 -15.05 0.24
CA ASP A 118 -23.99 -14.92 -1.06
C ASP A 118 -24.40 -13.48 -1.41
N ASN A 119 -24.51 -12.60 -0.42
CA ASN A 119 -25.01 -11.23 -0.62
C ASN A 119 -24.27 -10.18 0.23
N HIS A 120 -23.27 -10.58 1.01
CA HIS A 120 -22.43 -9.73 1.83
C HIS A 120 -20.96 -10.14 1.75
N ILE A 121 -20.08 -9.16 1.95
CA ILE A 121 -18.63 -9.31 1.91
C ILE A 121 -18.11 -9.68 3.31
N LEU A 122 -17.21 -10.65 3.41
CA LEU A 122 -16.56 -11.07 4.67
C LEU A 122 -17.53 -11.44 5.82
N SER A 123 -18.71 -11.95 5.48
CA SER A 123 -19.66 -12.49 6.47
C SER A 123 -19.41 -13.97 6.78
N GLY A 124 -19.73 -14.39 8.01
CA GLY A 124 -19.75 -15.80 8.40
C GLY A 124 -20.74 -16.65 7.59
N SER A 125 -20.54 -17.97 7.61
CA SER A 125 -21.52 -18.94 7.11
C SER A 125 -22.33 -19.50 8.28
N GLY A 126 -23.60 -19.86 8.04
CA GLY A 126 -24.54 -20.29 9.09
C GLY A 126 -24.13 -21.52 9.93
N THR A 127 -23.07 -22.24 9.55
CA THR A 127 -22.46 -23.31 10.37
C THR A 127 -21.53 -22.78 11.48
N PHE A 128 -21.09 -21.53 11.39
CA PHE A 128 -20.17 -20.87 12.33
C PHE A 128 -20.87 -19.75 13.11
N VAL A 129 -22.02 -20.09 13.70
CA VAL A 129 -22.87 -19.21 14.50
C VAL A 129 -22.10 -18.48 15.62
N ASN A 130 -21.00 -19.07 16.10
CA ASN A 130 -20.14 -18.52 17.15
C ASN A 130 -19.49 -17.15 16.81
N PHE A 131 -19.44 -16.77 15.54
CA PHE A 131 -18.88 -15.46 15.12
C PHE A 131 -19.96 -14.39 14.90
N HIS A 132 -21.23 -14.71 15.21
CA HIS A 132 -22.34 -13.77 15.15
C HIS A 132 -22.81 -13.46 16.57
N HIS A 133 -22.98 -12.16 16.88
CA HIS A 133 -23.55 -11.74 18.16
C HIS A 133 -24.87 -12.46 18.43
N ASN A 134 -25.08 -12.83 19.70
CA ASN A 134 -26.29 -13.50 20.19
C ASN A 134 -26.62 -14.84 19.52
N PHE A 135 -25.61 -15.55 19.00
CA PHE A 135 -25.79 -16.82 18.28
C PHE A 135 -26.79 -16.72 17.12
N GLU A 136 -26.84 -15.57 16.47
CA GLU A 136 -27.65 -15.40 15.26
C GLU A 136 -27.07 -16.21 14.10
N SER A 137 -27.93 -16.76 13.24
CA SER A 137 -27.51 -17.57 12.10
C SER A 137 -26.81 -16.79 10.98
N GLY A 138 -26.67 -15.46 11.13
CA GLY A 138 -26.05 -14.56 10.15
C GLY A 138 -26.13 -13.09 10.55
N LEU A 139 -25.73 -12.20 9.63
CA LEU A 139 -25.94 -10.76 9.78
C LEU A 139 -27.37 -10.40 9.36
N PHE A 140 -27.97 -9.41 10.02
CA PHE A 140 -29.30 -8.91 9.66
C PHE A 140 -29.24 -7.45 9.25
N LEU A 141 -29.59 -7.18 7.99
CA LEU A 141 -29.43 -5.87 7.37
C LEU A 141 -30.75 -5.38 6.76
N SER A 142 -30.88 -4.06 6.63
CA SER A 142 -31.97 -3.48 5.84
C SER A 142 -31.75 -3.75 4.35
N LYS A 143 -32.83 -3.71 3.57
CA LYS A 143 -32.77 -3.91 2.12
C LYS A 143 -31.84 -2.91 1.43
N GLU A 144 -31.79 -1.67 1.89
CA GLU A 144 -30.92 -0.64 1.32
C GLU A 144 -29.43 -1.00 1.51
N MET A 145 -29.05 -1.56 2.65
CA MET A 145 -27.67 -2.00 2.90
C MET A 145 -27.30 -3.22 2.05
N MET A 146 -28.22 -4.18 1.90
CA MET A 146 -28.01 -5.32 1.00
C MET A 146 -27.87 -4.88 -0.46
N ILE A 147 -28.68 -3.92 -0.90
CA ILE A 147 -28.57 -3.33 -2.23
C ILE A 147 -27.21 -2.66 -2.40
N ARG A 148 -26.75 -1.85 -1.44
CA ARG A 148 -25.42 -1.20 -1.51
C ARG A 148 -24.28 -2.21 -1.68
N MET A 149 -24.32 -3.35 -0.97
CA MET A 149 -23.30 -4.39 -1.11
C MET A 149 -23.14 -4.83 -2.56
N PHE A 150 -24.25 -4.97 -3.30
CA PHE A 150 -24.22 -5.34 -4.72
C PHE A 150 -23.36 -4.43 -5.58
N PHE A 151 -23.28 -3.14 -5.26
CA PHE A 151 -22.56 -2.13 -6.04
C PHE A 151 -21.08 -1.98 -5.63
N VAL A 152 -20.66 -2.53 -4.48
CA VAL A 152 -19.28 -2.44 -3.97
C VAL A 152 -18.21 -2.86 -5.00
N PRO A 153 -18.38 -3.95 -5.80
CA PRO A 153 -17.35 -4.35 -6.76
C PRO A 153 -16.96 -3.28 -7.78
N LEU A 154 -17.80 -2.26 -8.02
CA LEU A 154 -17.49 -1.15 -8.94
C LEU A 154 -16.76 0.02 -8.26
N GLY A 155 -16.70 0.05 -6.93
CA GLY A 155 -16.08 1.14 -6.15
C GLY A 155 -14.76 0.76 -5.50
N VAL A 156 -14.22 -0.42 -5.81
CA VAL A 156 -12.98 -0.95 -5.25
C VAL A 156 -11.96 -1.24 -6.35
N ILE A 157 -10.74 -1.61 -5.94
CA ILE A 157 -9.64 -1.91 -6.85
C ILE A 157 -9.00 -3.26 -6.52
N LEU A 158 -8.31 -3.87 -7.47
CA LEU A 158 -7.53 -5.09 -7.28
C LEU A 158 -6.04 -4.72 -7.08
N ILE A 159 -5.47 -5.06 -5.93
CA ILE A 159 -4.05 -4.85 -5.58
C ILE A 159 -3.38 -6.22 -5.52
N GLY A 160 -2.51 -6.50 -6.49
CA GLY A 160 -1.96 -7.85 -6.66
C GLY A 160 -3.07 -8.88 -6.89
N LYS A 161 -3.30 -9.77 -5.91
CA LYS A 161 -4.33 -10.82 -5.96
C LYS A 161 -5.60 -10.54 -5.14
N ASN A 162 -5.60 -9.50 -4.29
CA ASN A 162 -6.67 -9.21 -3.35
C ASN A 162 -7.35 -7.87 -3.67
N ILE A 163 -8.54 -7.67 -3.12
CA ILE A 163 -9.30 -6.44 -3.25
C ILE A 163 -8.78 -5.40 -2.26
N GLY A 164 -8.56 -4.19 -2.74
CA GLY A 164 -8.30 -2.99 -1.95
C GLY A 164 -9.53 -2.10 -1.90
N LEU A 165 -10.01 -1.79 -0.70
CA LEU A 165 -11.00 -0.75 -0.45
C LEU A 165 -10.35 0.33 0.41
N ILE A 166 -10.39 1.58 -0.07
CA ILE A 166 -9.86 2.73 0.65
C ILE A 166 -11.00 3.42 1.40
N GLN A 167 -10.79 3.63 2.69
CA GLN A 167 -11.63 4.48 3.53
C GLN A 167 -10.79 5.64 4.06
N SER A 168 -11.42 6.78 4.25
CA SER A 168 -10.83 7.90 4.98
C SER A 168 -11.82 8.41 6.02
N ASN A 169 -11.30 9.08 7.05
CA ASN A 169 -12.12 9.85 7.97
C ASN A 169 -12.72 11.11 7.30
N ARG A 170 -12.23 11.49 6.11
CA ARG A 170 -12.86 12.54 5.30
C ARG A 170 -13.64 11.97 4.12
N ILE A 171 -14.90 12.37 4.03
CA ILE A 171 -15.85 11.86 3.03
C ILE A 171 -15.42 12.22 1.60
N ASP A 172 -14.89 13.42 1.40
CA ASP A 172 -14.43 13.89 0.09
C ASP A 172 -13.27 13.04 -0.47
N VAL A 173 -12.36 12.61 0.41
CA VAL A 173 -11.23 11.73 0.06
C VAL A 173 -11.74 10.35 -0.34
N GLN A 174 -12.67 9.77 0.43
CA GLN A 174 -13.26 8.47 0.08
C GLN A 174 -14.06 8.56 -1.22
N GLU A 175 -14.86 9.62 -1.40
CA GLU A 175 -15.63 9.88 -2.60
C GLU A 175 -14.75 10.01 -3.85
N TYR A 176 -13.58 10.65 -3.74
CA TYR A 176 -12.62 10.76 -4.83
C TYR A 176 -12.15 9.38 -5.32
N PHE A 177 -11.76 8.48 -4.40
CA PHE A 177 -11.29 7.15 -4.78
C PHE A 177 -12.37 6.31 -5.47
N VAL A 178 -13.60 6.31 -4.93
CA VAL A 178 -14.72 5.59 -5.55
C VAL A 178 -15.05 6.18 -6.92
N LYS A 179 -15.08 7.52 -7.03
CA LYS A 179 -15.33 8.20 -8.30
C LYS A 179 -14.26 7.86 -9.33
N LYS A 180 -12.99 7.85 -8.94
CA LYS A 180 -11.88 7.50 -9.82
C LYS A 180 -11.98 6.05 -10.29
N ALA A 181 -12.26 5.11 -9.38
CA ALA A 181 -12.40 3.70 -9.74
C ALA A 181 -13.51 3.46 -10.76
N LEU A 182 -14.63 4.19 -10.62
CA LEU A 182 -15.78 4.05 -11.50
C LEU A 182 -15.66 4.86 -12.81
N LEU A 183 -15.34 6.15 -12.70
CA LEU A 183 -15.46 7.18 -13.74
C LEU A 183 -14.13 7.84 -14.16
N GLY A 184 -13.01 7.50 -13.51
CA GLY A 184 -11.70 8.04 -13.88
C GLY A 184 -11.30 7.67 -15.32
N VAL A 185 -10.21 8.22 -15.83
CA VAL A 185 -9.70 7.93 -17.19
C VAL A 185 -9.55 6.42 -17.40
N ASP A 186 -8.99 5.72 -16.41
CA ASP A 186 -8.85 4.27 -16.39
C ASP A 186 -9.98 3.53 -15.67
N GLY A 187 -11.03 4.26 -15.28
CA GLY A 187 -12.17 3.76 -14.52
C GLY A 187 -12.96 2.69 -15.27
N ILE A 188 -13.75 1.93 -14.51
CA ILE A 188 -14.50 0.78 -15.04
C ILE A 188 -15.43 1.19 -16.18
N LEU A 189 -16.23 2.25 -16.00
CA LEU A 189 -17.18 2.69 -17.02
C LEU A 189 -16.49 3.34 -18.22
N SER A 190 -15.38 4.05 -18.02
CA SER A 190 -14.57 4.63 -19.09
C SER A 190 -14.02 3.53 -20.01
N LYS A 191 -13.50 2.43 -19.42
CA LYS A 191 -13.05 1.26 -20.19
C LYS A 191 -14.17 0.57 -20.95
N ILE A 192 -15.33 0.38 -20.31
CA ILE A 192 -16.49 -0.25 -20.95
C ILE A 192 -17.01 0.59 -22.13
N THR A 193 -17.09 1.91 -21.95
CA THR A 193 -17.58 2.84 -22.99
C THR A 193 -16.63 2.87 -24.19
N ASN A 194 -15.32 2.87 -23.94
CA ASN A 194 -14.30 2.82 -24.99
C ASN A 194 -14.10 1.42 -25.61
N SER A 195 -15.00 0.47 -25.33
CA SER A 195 -14.92 -0.92 -25.78
C SER A 195 -13.59 -1.62 -25.44
N LEU A 196 -12.92 -1.15 -24.39
CA LEU A 196 -11.71 -1.77 -23.86
C LEU A 196 -12.08 -2.98 -22.99
N PRO A 197 -11.24 -4.03 -22.93
CA PRO A 197 -11.51 -5.20 -22.11
C PRO A 197 -11.53 -4.83 -20.63
N SER A 198 -12.72 -4.88 -20.02
CA SER A 198 -12.92 -4.85 -18.56
C SER A 198 -13.32 -6.26 -18.11
N LYS A 199 -12.35 -7.02 -17.57
CA LYS A 199 -12.55 -8.39 -17.06
C LYS A 199 -12.48 -8.40 -15.52
N GLY A 200 -13.37 -7.63 -14.88
CA GLY A 200 -13.43 -7.51 -13.43
C GLY A 200 -13.15 -6.11 -12.91
N VAL A 201 -12.91 -6.06 -11.61
CA VAL A 201 -12.56 -4.86 -10.83
C VAL A 201 -11.36 -4.14 -11.43
N LEU A 202 -11.31 -2.81 -11.28
CA LEU A 202 -10.18 -2.01 -11.71
C LEU A 202 -8.88 -2.48 -11.05
N ARG A 203 -7.84 -2.77 -11.84
CA ARG A 203 -6.54 -3.18 -11.31
C ARG A 203 -5.68 -1.97 -10.97
N CYS A 204 -5.12 -1.98 -9.75
CA CYS A 204 -4.09 -1.04 -9.34
C CYS A 204 -2.79 -1.33 -10.11
N SER A 205 -2.06 -0.27 -10.45
CA SER A 205 -0.73 -0.41 -11.03
C SER A 205 0.27 -1.05 -10.05
N TYR A 206 0.02 -0.94 -8.75
CA TYR A 206 0.86 -1.47 -7.68
C TYR A 206 0.33 -2.81 -7.18
N SER A 207 1.22 -3.78 -6.98
CA SER A 207 0.86 -5.09 -6.44
C SER A 207 1.00 -5.21 -4.93
N ASN A 208 1.87 -4.40 -4.32
CA ASN A 208 2.11 -4.38 -2.88
C ASN A 208 1.17 -3.36 -2.21
N PRO A 209 0.49 -3.72 -1.11
CA PRO A 209 -0.48 -2.86 -0.44
C PRO A 209 0.14 -1.62 0.22
N ALA A 210 1.36 -1.71 0.78
CA ALA A 210 2.05 -0.55 1.36
C ALA A 210 2.35 0.51 0.28
N ILE A 211 2.91 0.10 -0.86
CA ILE A 211 3.15 1.05 -1.95
C ILE A 211 1.83 1.59 -2.51
N ALA A 212 0.80 0.76 -2.60
CA ALA A 212 -0.51 1.19 -3.07
C ALA A 212 -1.09 2.30 -2.17
N ILE A 213 -1.06 2.16 -0.84
CA ILE A 213 -1.58 3.20 0.06
C ILE A 213 -0.78 4.51 -0.02
N PHE A 214 0.54 4.46 -0.19
CA PHE A 214 1.35 5.66 -0.43
C PHE A 214 1.07 6.29 -1.81
N SER A 215 0.85 5.48 -2.85
CA SER A 215 0.41 6.00 -4.14
C SER A 215 -0.96 6.66 -4.06
N PHE A 216 -1.88 6.15 -3.23
CA PHE A 216 -3.15 6.82 -2.98
C PHE A 216 -2.96 8.13 -2.22
N ALA A 217 -1.99 8.19 -1.29
CA ALA A 217 -1.63 9.44 -0.64
C ALA A 217 -1.07 10.46 -1.65
N ASP A 218 -0.17 10.07 -2.54
CA ASP A 218 0.34 10.94 -3.63
C ASP A 218 -0.80 11.51 -4.49
N GLU A 219 -1.80 10.67 -4.81
CA GLU A 219 -2.97 11.09 -5.57
C GLU A 219 -3.83 12.10 -4.82
N CYS A 220 -4.07 11.88 -3.52
CA CYS A 220 -4.76 12.85 -2.66
C CYS A 220 -4.01 14.18 -2.63
N ILE A 221 -2.70 14.14 -2.37
CA ILE A 221 -1.84 15.31 -2.27
C ILE A 221 -1.84 16.10 -3.57
N SER A 222 -1.79 15.42 -4.72
CA SER A 222 -1.70 16.07 -6.04
C SER A 222 -3.04 16.60 -6.55
N ASN A 223 -4.15 15.90 -6.27
CA ASN A 223 -5.43 16.16 -6.94
C ASN A 223 -6.52 16.76 -6.03
N MET A 224 -6.32 16.77 -4.71
CA MET A 224 -7.32 17.26 -3.76
C MET A 224 -6.80 18.47 -2.99
N LYS A 225 -7.11 19.67 -3.50
CA LYS A 225 -6.84 20.93 -2.78
C LYS A 225 -7.41 20.93 -1.36
N ILE A 226 -8.61 20.37 -1.18
CA ILE A 226 -9.29 20.32 0.13
C ILE A 226 -8.55 19.40 1.10
N ALA A 227 -7.85 18.36 0.63
CA ALA A 227 -7.04 17.47 1.48
C ALA A 227 -5.76 18.14 2.00
N THR A 228 -5.52 19.39 1.60
CA THR A 228 -4.26 20.10 1.80
C THR A 228 -4.48 21.60 2.03
N PHE A 229 -5.68 22.11 2.38
CA PHE A 229 -5.90 23.56 2.46
C PHE A 229 -6.59 23.97 3.75
N ASP A 230 -5.89 24.77 4.54
CA ASP A 230 -6.41 25.57 5.64
C ASP A 230 -6.70 27.00 5.15
N GLN A 231 -7.91 27.46 5.47
CA GLN A 231 -8.43 28.77 5.07
C GLN A 231 -7.87 29.92 5.92
N GLU A 232 -7.35 29.65 7.12
CA GLU A 232 -6.80 30.67 8.02
C GLU A 232 -5.31 30.94 7.75
N THR A 233 -4.54 29.92 7.37
CA THR A 233 -3.10 30.05 7.11
C THR A 233 -2.72 30.15 5.62
N GLU A 234 -3.67 29.94 4.71
CA GLU A 234 -3.42 29.77 3.26
C GLU A 234 -2.41 28.63 2.94
N GLU A 235 -2.20 27.70 3.87
CA GLU A 235 -1.31 26.55 3.73
C GLU A 235 -2.08 25.22 3.71
N ALA A 236 -1.61 24.28 2.88
CA ALA A 236 -1.10 22.98 3.32
C ALA A 236 -1.76 22.08 4.40
N GLU A 237 -2.94 22.32 5.00
CA GLU A 237 -3.42 21.43 6.09
C GLU A 237 -3.95 20.10 5.56
N SER A 238 -3.01 19.19 5.36
CA SER A 238 -3.20 17.75 5.40
C SER A 238 -3.54 17.22 6.80
N GLU A 239 -3.92 18.10 7.73
CA GLU A 239 -4.09 17.77 9.12
C GLU A 239 -5.33 16.89 9.33
N GLY A 240 -5.13 15.75 9.98
CA GLY A 240 -6.20 14.83 10.31
C GLY A 240 -6.58 13.83 9.23
N VAL A 241 -6.03 13.85 8.00
CA VAL A 241 -6.37 12.83 6.98
C VAL A 241 -5.81 11.47 7.38
N ILE A 242 -6.70 10.50 7.54
CA ILE A 242 -6.37 9.08 7.77
C ILE A 242 -6.75 8.31 6.52
N LEU A 243 -5.87 7.44 6.05
CA LEU A 243 -6.18 6.48 4.99
C LEU A 243 -6.16 5.06 5.57
N ASN A 244 -7.23 4.33 5.34
CA ASN A 244 -7.37 2.93 5.71
C ASN A 244 -7.54 2.12 4.43
N LEU A 245 -6.61 1.21 4.16
CA LEU A 245 -6.72 0.26 3.08
C LEU A 245 -7.13 -1.11 3.64
N TYR A 246 -8.36 -1.48 3.37
CA TYR A 246 -8.87 -2.84 3.58
C TYR A 246 -8.39 -3.71 2.43
N TYR A 247 -7.41 -4.57 2.70
CA TYR A 247 -6.79 -5.49 1.75
C TYR A 247 -7.31 -6.90 2.00
N PHE A 248 -8.25 -7.38 1.20
CA PHE A 248 -9.02 -8.59 1.53
C PHE A 248 -9.32 -9.49 0.33
N SER A 249 -9.64 -10.74 0.63
CA SER A 249 -10.25 -11.70 -0.29
C SER A 249 -11.40 -12.39 0.43
N ASN A 250 -12.58 -12.47 -0.19
CA ASN A 250 -13.70 -13.28 0.32
C ASN A 250 -13.79 -14.66 -0.37
N TYR A 251 -12.70 -15.12 -1.00
CA TYR A 251 -12.68 -16.39 -1.70
C TYR A 251 -12.81 -17.56 -0.73
N GLY A 252 -13.77 -18.46 -0.97
CA GLY A 252 -14.27 -19.39 0.04
C GLY A 252 -13.25 -20.34 0.69
N THR A 253 -12.12 -20.62 0.04
CA THR A 253 -11.06 -21.51 0.58
C THR A 253 -10.02 -20.78 1.44
N ASP A 254 -9.91 -19.47 1.32
CA ASP A 254 -8.90 -18.66 2.01
C ASP A 254 -9.40 -17.21 2.18
N PRO A 255 -10.50 -16.99 2.92
CA PRO A 255 -10.97 -15.64 3.20
C PRO A 255 -9.98 -14.96 4.15
N ASN A 256 -9.49 -13.78 3.75
CA ASN A 256 -8.53 -13.00 4.54
C ASN A 256 -8.84 -11.51 4.46
N ILE A 257 -8.42 -10.77 5.47
CA ILE A 257 -8.46 -9.33 5.51
C ILE A 257 -7.26 -8.83 6.29
N GLN A 258 -6.57 -7.84 5.73
CA GLN A 258 -5.51 -7.09 6.36
C GLN A 258 -5.89 -5.61 6.29
N LEU A 259 -5.61 -4.87 7.36
CA LEU A 259 -5.87 -3.45 7.44
C LEU A 259 -4.54 -2.70 7.47
N PHE A 260 -4.27 -1.93 6.42
CA PHE A 260 -3.15 -1.00 6.39
C PHE A 260 -3.67 0.39 6.73
N THR A 261 -3.17 0.97 7.80
CA THR A 261 -3.58 2.30 8.27
C THR A 261 -2.42 3.26 8.06
N MET A 262 -2.67 4.37 7.38
CA MET A 262 -1.81 5.54 7.37
C MET A 262 -2.41 6.58 8.32
N PRO A 263 -1.86 6.73 9.54
CA PRO A 263 -2.37 7.70 10.51
C PRO A 263 -2.18 9.14 10.02
N ALA A 264 -2.93 10.07 10.60
CA ALA A 264 -2.85 11.49 10.27
C ALA A 264 -1.44 12.08 10.46
N SER A 265 -0.70 11.65 11.49
CA SER A 265 0.69 12.06 11.71
C SER A 265 1.60 11.63 10.57
N LEU A 266 1.42 10.41 10.06
CA LEU A 266 2.18 9.86 8.95
C LEU A 266 1.79 10.54 7.62
N PHE A 267 0.51 10.72 7.35
CA PHE A 267 0.03 11.42 6.16
C PHE A 267 0.58 12.85 6.10
N LYS A 268 0.54 13.58 7.24
CA LYS A 268 1.12 14.93 7.37
C LYS A 268 2.63 14.94 7.12
N PHE A 269 3.36 14.01 7.74
CA PHE A 269 4.81 13.87 7.52
C PHE A 269 5.11 13.61 6.04
N TYR A 270 4.42 12.65 5.43
CA TYR A 270 4.61 12.27 4.02
C TYR A 270 4.29 13.43 3.08
N THR A 271 3.21 14.17 3.33
CA THR A 271 2.84 15.38 2.58
C THR A 271 3.93 16.44 2.65
N LYS A 272 4.52 16.68 3.83
CA LYS A 272 5.64 17.63 3.97
C LYS A 272 6.86 17.18 3.17
N CYS A 273 7.18 15.89 3.19
CA CYS A 273 8.31 15.34 2.45
C CYS A 273 8.11 15.40 0.93
N THR A 274 6.88 15.25 0.43
CA THR A 274 6.57 15.19 -1.00
C THR A 274 6.30 16.55 -1.63
N ASN A 275 5.66 17.48 -0.91
CA ASN A 275 5.31 18.81 -1.44
C ASN A 275 6.38 19.86 -1.25
N ASN A 276 7.25 19.75 -0.23
CA ASN A 276 8.26 20.78 0.01
C ASN A 276 9.43 20.62 -0.99
N PRO A 277 9.73 21.60 -1.84
CA PRO A 277 10.80 21.49 -2.84
C PRO A 277 12.20 21.25 -2.24
N ASN A 278 12.41 21.62 -0.97
CA ASN A 278 13.68 21.40 -0.26
C ASN A 278 13.82 19.98 0.31
N TYR A 279 12.72 19.23 0.43
CA TYR A 279 12.69 17.88 1.02
C TYR A 279 12.46 16.81 -0.04
N GLN A 280 11.64 17.12 -1.05
CA GLN A 280 11.20 16.17 -2.06
C GLN A 280 12.35 15.46 -2.79
N PRO A 281 13.43 16.14 -3.26
CA PRO A 281 14.51 15.47 -3.97
C PRO A 281 15.19 14.39 -3.12
N ASP A 282 15.55 14.75 -1.89
CA ASP A 282 16.26 13.87 -0.95
C ASP A 282 15.36 12.73 -0.47
N TRP A 283 14.11 13.03 -0.14
CA TRP A 283 13.12 12.03 0.24
C TRP A 283 12.89 11.03 -0.89
N ARG A 284 12.70 11.51 -2.11
CA ARG A 284 12.46 10.66 -3.28
C ARG A 284 13.65 9.75 -3.56
N LEU A 285 14.88 10.29 -3.51
CA LEU A 285 16.09 9.49 -3.68
C LEU A 285 16.20 8.43 -2.59
N PHE A 286 15.98 8.80 -1.32
CA PHE A 286 15.99 7.86 -0.21
C PHE A 286 14.98 6.71 -0.40
N ILE A 287 13.73 7.02 -0.78
CA ILE A 287 12.73 5.99 -1.08
C ILE A 287 13.19 5.09 -2.22
N LYS A 288 13.75 5.64 -3.30
CA LYS A 288 14.27 4.84 -4.43
C LYS A 288 15.40 3.89 -4.03
N HIS A 289 16.26 4.26 -3.08
CA HIS A 289 17.34 3.36 -2.64
C HIS A 289 16.85 2.16 -1.81
N ASN A 290 15.58 2.15 -1.36
CA ASN A 290 15.04 1.16 -0.44
C ASN A 290 13.95 0.26 -1.08
N TYR A 291 13.97 0.10 -2.41
CA TYR A 291 13.17 -0.93 -3.07
C TYR A 291 13.86 -2.28 -3.07
N ILE A 292 13.09 -3.32 -2.79
CA ILE A 292 13.57 -4.69 -2.61
C ILE A 292 12.73 -5.67 -3.42
N LYS A 293 13.42 -6.48 -4.21
CA LYS A 293 12.81 -7.47 -5.10
C LYS A 293 12.49 -8.79 -4.41
N TYR A 294 13.43 -9.29 -3.60
CA TYR A 294 13.33 -10.53 -2.81
C TYR A 294 14.25 -10.41 -1.58
N GLN A 295 14.12 -11.31 -0.61
CA GLN A 295 14.91 -11.28 0.63
C GLN A 295 16.42 -11.36 0.33
N GLY A 296 17.20 -10.42 0.88
CA GLY A 296 18.64 -10.36 0.62
C GLY A 296 19.01 -9.78 -0.75
N TYR A 297 18.03 -9.20 -1.47
CA TYR A 297 18.30 -8.42 -2.67
C TYR A 297 19.03 -7.13 -2.27
N LYS A 298 20.31 -7.02 -2.62
CA LYS A 298 21.10 -5.80 -2.44
C LYS A 298 20.94 -4.90 -3.68
N PRO A 299 20.11 -3.84 -3.63
CA PRO A 299 19.85 -3.00 -4.80
C PRO A 299 21.12 -2.26 -5.22
N ASN A 300 21.56 -2.47 -6.46
CA ASN A 300 22.53 -1.59 -7.10
C ASN A 300 21.77 -0.51 -7.87
N TYR A 301 21.32 0.51 -7.15
CA TYR A 301 20.58 1.64 -7.71
C TYR A 301 21.55 2.63 -8.37
N ASN A 302 21.30 2.92 -9.64
CA ASN A 302 22.00 3.94 -10.40
C ASN A 302 21.18 5.23 -10.37
N GLN A 303 21.70 6.24 -9.68
CA GLN A 303 21.02 7.53 -9.52
C GLN A 303 20.93 8.32 -10.83
N ASP A 304 21.97 8.30 -11.67
CA ASP A 304 22.00 9.05 -12.94
C ASP A 304 20.96 8.54 -13.94
N LYS A 305 20.72 7.23 -13.95
CA LYS A 305 19.76 6.57 -14.84
C LYS A 305 18.42 6.25 -14.19
N GLU A 306 18.26 6.60 -12.91
CA GLU A 306 17.14 6.23 -12.04
C GLU A 306 16.70 4.76 -12.18
N SER A 307 17.66 3.83 -12.15
CA SER A 307 17.41 2.44 -12.52
C SER A 307 18.13 1.44 -11.61
N TYR A 308 17.69 0.19 -11.59
CA TYR A 308 18.29 -0.88 -10.78
C TYR A 308 19.05 -1.87 -11.65
N ILE A 309 20.26 -2.20 -11.22
CA ILE A 309 21.14 -3.12 -11.92
C ILE A 309 21.15 -4.47 -11.20
N GLU A 310 20.87 -5.55 -11.92
CA GLU A 310 20.95 -6.93 -11.43
C GLU A 310 21.78 -7.77 -12.40
N LYS A 311 22.68 -8.60 -11.87
CA LYS A 311 23.41 -9.60 -12.67
C LYS A 311 22.60 -10.89 -12.74
N ALA A 312 22.46 -11.46 -13.93
CA ALA A 312 21.72 -12.71 -14.14
C ALA A 312 22.46 -13.63 -15.11
N ASN A 313 22.52 -14.92 -14.77
CA ASN A 313 23.15 -15.94 -15.61
C ASN A 313 22.17 -16.56 -16.63
N GLU A 314 20.87 -16.40 -16.37
CA GLU A 314 19.80 -16.87 -17.24
C GLU A 314 18.65 -15.86 -17.27
N ILE A 315 18.15 -15.59 -18.48
CA ILE A 315 17.01 -14.71 -18.70
C ILE A 315 15.93 -15.41 -19.52
N ILE A 316 14.70 -14.95 -19.37
CA ILE A 316 13.59 -15.29 -20.26
C ILE A 316 13.47 -14.18 -21.31
N GLU A 317 13.32 -14.58 -22.57
CA GLU A 317 12.96 -13.73 -23.68
C GLU A 317 11.55 -14.11 -24.17
N MET A 318 10.67 -13.12 -24.23
CA MET A 318 9.27 -13.29 -24.61
C MET A 318 8.85 -12.11 -25.49
N LYS A 319 8.06 -12.30 -26.54
CA LYS A 319 7.56 -11.16 -27.31
C LYS A 319 6.65 -10.26 -26.46
N ASN A 320 6.69 -8.94 -26.70
CA ASN A 320 5.93 -7.95 -25.92
C ASN A 320 4.42 -8.23 -25.90
N ASN A 321 3.84 -8.66 -27.02
CA ASN A 321 2.42 -9.01 -27.08
C ASN A 321 2.06 -10.18 -26.16
N VAL A 322 2.91 -11.21 -26.06
CA VAL A 322 2.73 -12.33 -25.12
C VAL A 322 2.86 -11.83 -23.67
N TYR A 323 3.84 -10.96 -23.40
CA TYR A 323 4.04 -10.36 -22.08
C TYR A 323 2.84 -9.50 -21.64
N GLU A 324 2.29 -8.69 -22.55
CA GLU A 324 1.10 -7.87 -22.31
C GLU A 324 -0.13 -8.74 -22.02
N LEU A 325 -0.33 -9.82 -22.79
CA LEU A 325 -1.42 -10.77 -22.54
C LEU A 325 -1.31 -11.42 -21.16
N LEU A 326 -0.10 -11.78 -20.72
CA LEU A 326 0.13 -12.30 -19.37
C LEU A 326 -0.18 -11.25 -18.30
N SER A 327 0.36 -10.04 -18.48
CA SER A 327 0.25 -8.94 -17.50
C SER A 327 -1.20 -8.45 -17.33
N GLN A 328 -1.98 -8.43 -18.41
CA GLN A 328 -3.39 -8.02 -18.41
C GLN A 328 -4.34 -9.10 -17.89
N ASN A 329 -3.90 -10.36 -17.81
CA ASN A 329 -4.74 -11.44 -17.32
C ASN A 329 -4.72 -11.50 -15.78
N ASN A 330 -5.79 -10.98 -15.16
CA ASN A 330 -5.97 -10.98 -13.71
C ASN A 330 -5.92 -12.38 -13.09
N ASP A 331 -6.34 -13.43 -13.81
CA ASP A 331 -6.35 -14.81 -13.30
C ASP A 331 -4.95 -15.43 -13.16
N LEU A 332 -3.94 -14.82 -13.81
CA LEU A 332 -2.57 -15.32 -13.83
C LEU A 332 -1.66 -14.66 -12.79
N ASN A 333 -2.04 -13.48 -12.28
CA ASN A 333 -1.25 -12.65 -11.39
C ASN A 333 0.23 -12.51 -11.84
N PHE A 334 0.44 -12.35 -13.15
CA PHE A 334 1.79 -12.18 -13.70
C PHE A 334 2.31 -10.78 -13.34
N ASN A 335 3.36 -10.75 -12.52
CA ASN A 335 3.87 -9.52 -11.93
C ASN A 335 5.40 -9.47 -11.93
N ILE A 336 6.01 -9.78 -13.07
CA ILE A 336 7.46 -9.75 -13.24
C ILE A 336 7.83 -8.49 -14.02
N ALA A 337 8.77 -7.69 -13.54
CA ALA A 337 9.25 -6.51 -14.25
C ALA A 337 10.03 -6.93 -15.50
N LYS A 338 9.72 -6.32 -16.65
CA LYS A 338 10.54 -6.50 -17.86
C LYS A 338 11.73 -5.53 -17.83
N VAL A 339 12.76 -5.86 -18.60
CA VAL A 339 14.01 -5.12 -18.71
C VAL A 339 14.20 -4.69 -20.16
N GLY A 340 14.38 -3.40 -20.38
CA GLY A 340 14.60 -2.80 -21.70
C GLY A 340 13.34 -2.69 -22.57
N GLU A 341 13.25 -1.63 -23.37
CA GLU A 341 12.16 -1.44 -24.35
C GLU A 341 12.56 -1.76 -25.79
N ASP A 342 13.82 -2.13 -26.03
CA ASP A 342 14.31 -2.24 -27.39
C ASP A 342 14.08 -3.64 -28.01
N LYS A 343 13.41 -3.64 -29.17
CA LYS A 343 13.28 -4.74 -30.16
C LYS A 343 12.09 -5.70 -30.03
N GLY A 344 10.98 -5.31 -29.41
CA GLY A 344 9.73 -6.08 -29.47
C GLY A 344 9.70 -7.36 -28.61
N PHE A 345 10.70 -7.54 -27.74
CA PHE A 345 10.78 -8.59 -26.74
C PHE A 345 10.91 -7.97 -25.35
N ALA A 346 10.31 -8.64 -24.38
CA ALA A 346 10.49 -8.43 -22.96
C ALA A 346 11.52 -9.43 -22.43
N HIS A 347 12.50 -8.92 -21.69
CA HIS A 347 13.49 -9.73 -20.98
C HIS A 347 13.28 -9.64 -19.48
N PHE A 348 13.49 -10.72 -18.75
CA PHE A 348 13.44 -10.73 -17.28
C PHE A 348 14.21 -11.92 -16.71
N ASN A 349 14.54 -11.86 -15.42
CA ASN A 349 15.28 -12.92 -14.74
C ASN A 349 14.47 -14.23 -14.78
N LYS A 350 15.14 -15.34 -15.13
CA LYS A 350 14.52 -16.66 -15.21
C LYS A 350 14.00 -17.17 -13.86
N GLY A 351 14.73 -16.92 -12.78
CA GLY A 351 14.32 -17.32 -11.42
C GLY A 351 12.97 -16.73 -11.03
N ASP A 352 12.71 -15.47 -11.37
CA ASP A 352 11.41 -14.83 -11.12
C ASP A 352 10.30 -15.52 -11.90
N TYR A 353 10.57 -15.86 -13.17
CA TYR A 353 9.62 -16.52 -14.05
C TYR A 353 9.27 -17.92 -13.57
N ASP A 354 10.28 -18.69 -13.18
CA ASP A 354 10.06 -20.05 -12.68
C ASP A 354 9.29 -20.03 -11.35
N ASN A 355 9.60 -19.10 -10.43
CA ASN A 355 8.88 -18.91 -9.18
C ASN A 355 7.40 -18.53 -9.43
N TRP A 356 7.15 -17.55 -10.30
CA TRP A 356 5.78 -17.20 -10.69
C TRP A 356 5.05 -18.39 -11.32
N LYS A 357 5.68 -19.09 -12.27
CA LYS A 357 5.09 -20.22 -12.99
C LYS A 357 4.71 -21.35 -12.04
N GLN A 358 5.54 -21.62 -11.03
CA GLN A 358 5.24 -22.63 -10.00
C GLN A 358 4.02 -22.25 -9.15
N LYS A 359 3.86 -20.95 -8.85
CA LYS A 359 2.73 -20.43 -8.05
C LYS A 359 1.43 -20.26 -8.87
N SER A 360 1.52 -20.18 -10.20
CA SER A 360 0.38 -19.90 -11.08
C SER A 360 -0.42 -21.16 -11.43
N LYS A 361 -1.51 -21.39 -10.69
CA LYS A 361 -2.43 -22.54 -10.91
C LYS A 361 -3.11 -22.52 -12.28
N ASN A 362 -3.33 -21.34 -12.86
CA ASN A 362 -4.10 -21.18 -14.11
C ASN A 362 -3.22 -21.12 -15.36
N TYR A 363 -1.90 -21.05 -15.21
CA TYR A 363 -0.98 -20.87 -16.34
C TYR A 363 -1.11 -21.99 -17.39
N SER A 364 -1.16 -23.25 -16.95
CA SER A 364 -1.31 -24.39 -17.86
C SER A 364 -2.61 -24.39 -18.65
N ASN A 365 -3.69 -23.83 -18.10
CA ASN A 365 -4.96 -23.70 -18.81
C ASN A 365 -4.91 -22.55 -19.81
N TRP A 366 -4.33 -21.42 -19.42
CA TRP A 366 -4.12 -20.26 -20.30
C TRP A 366 -3.30 -20.62 -21.54
N GLN A 367 -2.24 -21.42 -21.39
CA GLN A 367 -1.43 -21.88 -22.53
C GLN A 367 -2.21 -22.75 -23.54
N LYS A 368 -3.32 -23.38 -23.12
CA LYS A 368 -4.15 -24.23 -23.97
C LYS A 368 -5.22 -23.46 -24.73
N GLU A 369 -5.48 -22.20 -24.37
CA GLU A 369 -6.44 -21.35 -25.08
C GLU A 369 -6.01 -21.21 -26.56
N SER A 370 -6.93 -21.42 -27.49
CA SER A 370 -6.62 -21.55 -28.93
C SER A 370 -5.84 -20.36 -29.49
N SER A 371 -6.20 -19.14 -29.10
CA SER A 371 -5.53 -17.89 -29.48
C SER A 371 -4.11 -17.79 -28.91
N VAL A 372 -3.92 -18.17 -27.64
CA VAL A 372 -2.63 -18.14 -26.95
C VAL A 372 -1.71 -19.23 -27.48
N LYS A 373 -2.23 -20.44 -27.69
CA LYS A 373 -1.48 -21.58 -28.20
C LYS A 373 -0.90 -21.29 -29.59
N SER A 374 -1.69 -20.70 -30.49
CA SER A 374 -1.21 -20.27 -31.81
C SER A 374 -0.06 -19.26 -31.69
N LEU A 375 -0.23 -18.26 -30.82
CA LEU A 375 0.77 -17.22 -30.60
C LEU A 375 2.08 -17.76 -30.00
N LEU A 376 1.99 -18.66 -29.02
CA LEU A 376 3.15 -19.30 -28.41
C LEU A 376 3.87 -20.26 -29.37
N ASN A 377 3.17 -20.86 -30.32
CA ASN A 377 3.79 -21.69 -31.37
C ASN A 377 4.60 -20.83 -32.35
N GLU A 378 4.07 -19.68 -32.77
CA GLU A 378 4.79 -18.74 -33.63
C GLU A 378 5.96 -18.06 -32.90
N THR A 379 5.79 -17.82 -31.59
CA THR A 379 6.70 -16.97 -30.80
C THR A 379 6.97 -17.61 -29.44
N PRO A 380 7.79 -18.69 -29.40
CA PRO A 380 8.02 -19.42 -28.17
C PRO A 380 8.79 -18.58 -27.15
N ILE A 381 8.43 -18.76 -25.88
CA ILE A 381 9.18 -18.21 -24.74
C ILE A 381 10.52 -18.94 -24.68
N LYS A 382 11.63 -18.19 -24.75
CA LYS A 382 12.99 -18.75 -24.80
C LYS A 382 13.74 -18.46 -23.52
N THR A 383 14.56 -19.41 -23.10
CA THR A 383 15.56 -19.21 -22.06
C THR A 383 16.92 -18.96 -22.71
N LYS A 384 17.58 -17.87 -22.32
CA LYS A 384 18.95 -17.55 -22.76
C LYS A 384 19.90 -17.68 -21.58
N LYS A 385 21.04 -18.33 -21.80
CA LYS A 385 22.13 -18.46 -20.82
C LYS A 385 23.29 -17.54 -21.21
N GLY A 386 23.95 -16.95 -20.23
CA GLY A 386 25.06 -16.02 -20.42
C GLY A 386 25.12 -15.01 -19.29
N ASP A 387 26.14 -14.16 -19.30
CA ASP A 387 26.29 -13.11 -18.29
C ASP A 387 25.50 -11.87 -18.72
N PHE A 388 24.30 -11.70 -18.15
CA PHE A 388 23.43 -10.57 -18.44
C PHE A 388 23.47 -9.54 -17.31
N ILE A 389 23.40 -8.27 -17.72
CA ILE A 389 23.14 -7.16 -16.81
C ILE A 389 21.73 -6.68 -17.10
N LEU A 390 20.84 -6.94 -16.17
CA LEU A 390 19.45 -6.51 -16.21
C LEU A 390 19.33 -5.11 -15.62
N ASN A 391 18.72 -4.20 -16.38
CA ASN A 391 18.50 -2.82 -15.96
C ASN A 391 17.01 -2.49 -15.84
N TYR A 392 16.49 -2.51 -14.62
CA TYR A 392 15.07 -2.23 -14.35
C TYR A 392 14.84 -0.73 -14.20
N GLN A 393 13.89 -0.22 -14.98
CA GLN A 393 13.40 1.14 -14.77
C GLN A 393 12.55 1.19 -13.50
N ILE A 394 12.71 2.28 -12.73
CA ILE A 394 11.99 2.46 -11.47
C ILE A 394 10.47 2.38 -11.66
N GLU A 395 9.93 2.90 -12.76
CA GLU A 395 8.49 2.94 -13.06
C GLU A 395 7.88 1.53 -13.19
N ASP A 396 8.68 0.58 -13.67
CA ASP A 396 8.24 -0.80 -13.91
C ASP A 396 8.43 -1.68 -12.68
N CYS A 397 9.52 -1.50 -11.93
CA CYS A 397 9.81 -2.32 -10.77
C CYS A 397 9.14 -1.82 -9.49
N SER A 398 9.01 -0.50 -9.28
CA SER A 398 8.36 0.07 -8.08
C SER A 398 6.90 -0.34 -7.94
N LYS A 399 6.25 -0.68 -9.06
CA LYS A 399 4.90 -1.23 -9.10
C LYS A 399 4.80 -2.66 -8.57
N LYS A 400 5.92 -3.39 -8.54
CA LYS A 400 5.97 -4.84 -8.35
C LYS A 400 6.75 -5.27 -7.13
N TRP A 401 7.84 -4.57 -6.85
CA TRP A 401 8.74 -4.78 -5.73
C TRP A 401 8.14 -4.21 -4.45
N VAL A 402 8.81 -4.45 -3.33
CA VAL A 402 8.44 -3.90 -2.02
C VAL A 402 9.30 -2.68 -1.73
N ASN A 403 8.76 -1.70 -1.00
CA ASN A 403 9.55 -0.60 -0.45
C ASN A 403 9.56 -0.71 1.08
N ILE A 404 10.72 -1.02 1.66
CA ILE A 404 10.78 -1.29 3.11
C ILE A 404 10.51 -0.06 3.97
N ILE A 405 10.72 1.15 3.45
CA ILE A 405 10.42 2.38 4.19
C ILE A 405 8.92 2.52 4.34
N TYR A 406 8.16 2.29 3.26
CA TYR A 406 6.71 2.34 3.30
C TYR A 406 6.12 1.28 4.25
N GLU A 407 6.65 0.06 4.22
CA GLU A 407 6.23 -1.01 5.13
C GLU A 407 6.49 -0.64 6.60
N LYS A 408 7.72 -0.19 6.92
CA LYS A 408 8.08 0.25 8.28
C LYS A 408 7.22 1.41 8.77
N LEU A 409 6.98 2.41 7.92
CA LEU A 409 6.16 3.57 8.29
C LEU A 409 4.72 3.18 8.64
N LEU A 410 4.10 2.26 7.89
CA LEU A 410 2.75 1.78 8.18
C LEU A 410 2.69 0.91 9.45
N LYS A 411 3.75 0.14 9.72
CA LYS A 411 3.91 -0.66 10.95
C LYS A 411 4.36 0.16 12.16
N GLN A 412 4.62 1.47 11.99
CA GLN A 412 5.16 2.37 13.01
C GLN A 412 6.54 1.95 13.54
N GLU A 413 7.34 1.33 12.68
CA GLU A 413 8.72 0.96 12.97
C GLU A 413 9.70 2.06 12.59
N SER A 414 10.88 2.03 13.22
CA SER A 414 11.91 3.04 13.00
C SER A 414 12.53 2.92 11.61
N ILE A 415 12.57 4.04 10.88
CA ILE A 415 13.32 4.16 9.62
C ILE A 415 14.68 4.85 9.81
N LEU A 416 15.06 5.20 11.05
CA LEU A 416 16.38 5.77 11.36
C LEU A 416 17.54 4.86 10.93
N PRO A 417 17.50 3.53 11.13
CA PRO A 417 18.56 2.65 10.63
C PRO A 417 18.72 2.75 9.10
N ASN A 418 17.60 2.86 8.38
CA ASN A 418 17.60 2.99 6.92
C ASN A 418 18.21 4.32 6.47
N ILE A 419 17.89 5.43 7.16
CA ILE A 419 18.48 6.74 6.86
C ILE A 419 19.98 6.72 7.18
N ALA A 420 20.38 6.17 8.32
CA ALA A 420 21.79 6.05 8.70
C ALA A 420 22.58 5.20 7.69
N ASN A 421 22.03 4.07 7.24
CA ASN A 421 22.64 3.23 6.22
C ASN A 421 22.71 3.92 4.84
N TYR A 422 21.65 4.64 4.46
CA TYR A 422 21.63 5.43 3.24
C TYR A 422 22.74 6.49 3.23
N LEU A 423 22.85 7.26 4.32
CA LEU A 423 23.91 8.25 4.49
C LEU A 423 25.27 7.59 4.47
N ARG A 424 25.49 6.52 5.22
CA ARG A 424 26.76 5.80 5.24
C ARG A 424 27.22 5.42 3.84
N LYS A 425 26.34 4.81 3.03
CA LYS A 425 26.65 4.34 1.68
C LYS A 425 26.86 5.48 0.68
N TRP A 426 26.15 6.59 0.84
CA TRP A 426 26.07 7.64 -0.19
C TRP A 426 26.50 9.05 0.28
N HIS A 427 27.14 9.17 1.45
CA HIS A 427 27.60 10.45 2.03
C HIS A 427 28.64 11.19 1.18
N LYS A 428 29.19 10.60 0.12
CA LYS A 428 30.12 11.33 -0.76
C LYS A 428 29.38 12.01 -1.91
N THR A 429 28.26 11.43 -2.34
CA THR A 429 27.56 11.80 -3.57
C THR A 429 26.23 12.49 -3.32
N ASN A 430 25.65 12.33 -2.12
CA ASN A 430 24.33 12.84 -1.80
C ASN A 430 24.33 13.65 -0.50
N SER A 431 23.81 14.88 -0.55
CA SER A 431 23.31 15.57 0.64
C SER A 431 21.93 15.03 1.00
N PHE A 432 21.60 14.98 2.28
CA PHE A 432 20.26 14.65 2.76
C PHE A 432 19.75 15.76 3.67
N ASN A 433 18.53 16.22 3.45
CA ASN A 433 17.96 17.29 4.25
C ASN A 433 17.57 16.77 5.64
N PHE A 434 18.41 17.05 6.64
CA PHE A 434 18.22 16.60 8.01
C PHE A 434 16.96 17.18 8.69
N LYS A 435 16.32 18.21 8.12
CA LYS A 435 14.98 18.62 8.57
C LYS A 435 13.94 17.52 8.38
N ILE A 436 14.11 16.62 7.39
CA ILE A 436 13.28 15.42 7.23
C ILE A 436 13.40 14.54 8.47
N VAL A 437 14.63 14.28 8.94
CA VAL A 437 14.89 13.48 10.15
C VAL A 437 14.26 14.14 11.38
N LYS A 438 14.44 15.45 11.55
CA LYS A 438 13.83 16.21 12.64
C LYS A 438 12.30 16.15 12.61
N LEU A 439 11.69 16.26 11.43
CA LEU A 439 10.24 16.12 11.27
C LEU A 439 9.79 14.70 11.63
N TYR A 440 10.53 13.68 11.23
CA TYR A 440 10.23 12.29 11.55
C TYR A 440 10.32 12.01 13.05
N THR A 441 11.42 12.39 13.70
CA THR A 441 11.63 12.13 15.15
C THR A 441 10.60 12.83 16.02
N LEU A 442 10.27 14.09 15.72
CA LEU A 442 9.30 14.85 16.51
C LEU A 442 7.85 14.41 16.24
N ASN A 443 7.48 14.19 14.97
CA ASN A 443 6.07 13.97 14.62
C ASN A 443 5.66 12.50 14.61
N ILE A 444 6.57 11.59 14.27
CA ILE A 444 6.32 10.15 14.17
C ILE A 444 6.81 9.43 15.42
N LEU A 445 8.10 9.55 15.77
CA LEU A 445 8.66 8.89 16.97
C LEU A 445 8.31 9.59 18.29
N LYS A 446 7.74 10.80 18.24
CA LYS A 446 7.38 11.62 19.42
C LYS A 446 8.55 11.88 20.38
N MET A 447 9.77 11.95 19.84
CA MET A 447 10.96 12.27 20.63
C MET A 447 10.93 13.71 21.14
N LYS A 448 11.58 13.97 22.27
CA LYS A 448 11.73 15.32 22.82
C LYS A 448 12.74 16.11 22.01
N SER A 449 12.55 17.43 21.94
CA SER A 449 13.54 18.34 21.35
C SER A 449 14.86 18.34 22.12
N SER A 450 14.82 18.17 23.45
CA SER A 450 16.00 18.05 24.32
C SER A 450 16.93 16.92 23.88
N THR A 451 16.34 15.77 23.51
CA THR A 451 17.08 14.60 23.02
C THR A 451 17.87 14.93 21.75
N LEU A 452 17.26 15.67 20.81
CA LEU A 452 17.95 16.08 19.58
C LEU A 452 19.11 17.05 19.86
N THR A 453 18.89 18.03 20.73
CA THR A 453 19.95 18.97 21.15
C THR A 453 21.12 18.25 21.82
N LEU A 454 20.83 17.24 22.64
CA LEU A 454 21.86 16.42 23.27
C LEU A 454 22.66 15.60 22.25
N ILE A 455 22.00 15.01 21.25
CA ILE A 455 22.66 14.27 20.18
C ILE A 455 23.59 15.20 19.38
N GLU A 456 23.16 16.42 19.07
CA GLU A 456 24.00 17.42 18.40
C GLU A 456 25.24 17.76 19.24
N LYS A 457 25.07 17.95 20.55
CA LYS A 457 26.15 18.23 21.51
C LYS A 457 27.16 17.07 21.58
N VAL A 458 26.68 15.83 21.61
CA VAL A 458 27.54 14.63 21.61
C VAL A 458 28.28 14.50 20.28
N ALA A 459 27.62 14.75 19.15
CA ALA A 459 28.25 14.71 17.83
C ALA A 459 29.36 15.77 17.71
N ASP A 460 29.15 16.98 18.20
CA ASP A 460 30.18 18.03 18.21
C ASP A 460 31.41 17.64 19.02
N GLU A 461 31.22 16.94 20.15
CA GLU A 461 32.34 16.42 20.94
C GLU A 461 33.13 15.36 20.17
N VAL A 462 32.44 14.41 19.55
CA VAL A 462 33.09 13.35 18.75
C VAL A 462 33.95 13.94 17.63
N LEU A 463 33.48 15.03 17.01
CA LEU A 463 34.18 15.70 15.91
C LEU A 463 35.38 16.55 16.35
N LYS A 464 35.64 16.74 17.65
CA LYS A 464 36.87 17.41 18.12
C LYS A 464 38.13 16.58 17.86
N ASP A 465 38.00 15.25 17.81
CA ASP A 465 39.11 14.32 17.53
C ASP A 465 38.96 13.71 16.13
N GLU A 466 39.18 14.54 15.10
CA GLU A 466 39.11 14.12 13.69
C GLU A 466 40.08 12.95 13.39
N SER A 467 41.21 12.86 14.11
CA SER A 467 42.22 11.82 13.90
C SER A 467 41.71 10.41 14.19
N ASN A 468 40.81 10.27 15.17
CA ASN A 468 40.17 9.00 15.54
C ASN A 468 38.75 8.87 15.01
N LEU A 469 38.23 9.85 14.26
CA LEU A 469 36.83 9.91 13.83
C LEU A 469 36.42 8.67 13.03
N LYS A 470 37.22 8.26 12.03
CA LYS A 470 36.96 7.03 11.24
C LYS A 470 36.87 5.79 12.13
N LYS A 471 37.80 5.64 13.06
CA LYS A 471 37.82 4.51 14.01
C LYS A 471 36.60 4.54 14.92
N ASN A 472 36.26 5.72 15.46
CA ASN A 472 35.13 5.88 16.37
C ASN A 472 33.81 5.58 15.67
N LEU A 473 33.60 6.09 14.45
CA LEU A 473 32.43 5.78 13.65
C LEU A 473 32.29 4.27 13.42
N ASN A 474 33.31 3.61 12.87
CA ASN A 474 33.22 2.19 12.52
C ASN A 474 33.11 1.27 13.74
N GLN A 475 33.89 1.50 14.80
CA GLN A 475 34.03 0.53 15.91
C GLN A 475 33.15 0.83 17.11
N ASN A 476 32.84 2.11 17.36
CA ASN A 476 32.19 2.52 18.60
C ASN A 476 30.74 2.98 18.38
N ILE A 477 30.46 3.62 17.24
CA ILE A 477 29.14 4.23 16.99
C ILE A 477 28.28 3.32 16.12
N SER A 478 28.80 2.76 15.02
CA SER A 478 28.05 1.82 14.17
C SER A 478 27.80 0.44 14.78
N THR A 479 28.06 0.25 16.08
CA THR A 479 27.97 -1.04 16.77
C THR A 479 26.53 -1.53 16.95
N SER A 480 26.33 -2.84 16.88
CA SER A 480 25.11 -3.54 17.33
C SER A 480 25.03 -3.74 18.86
N ARG A 481 26.09 -3.44 19.61
CA ARG A 481 26.20 -3.73 21.04
C ARG A 481 26.00 -2.49 21.90
N TYR A 482 25.00 -2.56 22.79
CA TYR A 482 24.68 -1.49 23.73
C TYR A 482 25.88 -1.08 24.59
N GLU A 483 26.63 -2.05 25.10
CA GLU A 483 27.77 -1.83 26.00
C GLU A 483 28.89 -1.05 25.31
N THR A 484 29.09 -1.29 24.02
CA THR A 484 30.12 -0.61 23.22
C THR A 484 29.78 0.87 23.07
N LEU A 485 28.55 1.19 22.63
CA LEU A 485 28.10 2.57 22.49
C LEU A 485 28.12 3.29 23.84
N ARG A 486 27.57 2.66 24.89
CA ARG A 486 27.57 3.22 26.24
C ARG A 486 28.98 3.50 26.76
N SER A 487 29.90 2.56 26.57
CA SER A 487 31.30 2.71 27.01
C SER A 487 31.99 3.84 26.24
N PHE A 488 31.67 4.02 24.97
CA PHE A 488 32.17 5.14 24.16
C PHE A 488 31.66 6.48 24.69
N ILE A 489 30.37 6.60 24.99
CA ILE A 489 29.80 7.82 25.59
C ILE A 489 30.46 8.13 26.95
N ILE A 490 30.66 7.13 27.81
CA ILE A 490 31.37 7.30 29.10
C ILE A 490 32.82 7.74 28.88
N LYS A 491 33.48 7.24 27.83
CA LYS A 491 34.84 7.64 27.46
C LYS A 491 34.89 9.12 27.07
N LEU A 492 33.93 9.63 26.30
CA LEU A 492 33.84 11.05 25.94
C LEU A 492 33.66 11.93 27.19
N ILE A 493 32.77 11.54 28.12
CA ILE A 493 32.59 12.24 29.40
C ILE A 493 33.90 12.31 30.19
N ARG A 494 34.64 11.19 30.26
CA ARG A 494 35.95 11.13 30.94
C ARG A 494 36.98 12.02 30.26
N GLN A 495 37.00 12.07 28.92
CA GLN A 495 37.92 12.93 28.16
C GLN A 495 37.63 14.41 28.41
N ASN A 496 36.37 14.84 28.38
CA ASN A 496 35.98 16.22 28.69
C ASN A 496 36.36 16.64 30.11
N HIS A 497 36.14 15.77 31.09
CA HIS A 497 36.59 16.02 32.46
C HIS A 497 38.11 16.15 32.55
N LYS A 498 38.87 15.26 31.89
CA LYS A 498 40.35 15.33 31.86
C LYS A 498 40.86 16.60 31.18
N ALA A 499 40.12 17.15 30.22
CA ALA A 499 40.46 18.40 29.54
C ALA A 499 40.16 19.64 30.41
N GLY A 500 39.59 19.48 31.61
CA GLY A 500 39.27 20.60 32.50
C GLY A 500 38.10 21.46 32.02
N ALA A 501 37.19 20.91 31.21
CA ALA A 501 36.03 21.64 30.73
C ALA A 501 35.10 22.06 31.88
N GLU A 502 34.60 23.29 31.82
CA GLU A 502 33.75 23.88 32.86
C GLU A 502 32.40 23.17 33.01
N ASN A 503 31.85 22.67 31.90
CA ASN A 503 30.54 22.02 31.87
C ASN A 503 30.64 20.55 31.42
N PRO A 504 29.80 19.65 31.96
CA PRO A 504 29.71 18.27 31.47
C PRO A 504 29.09 18.22 30.07
N ILE A 505 29.55 17.26 29.25
CA ILE A 505 28.91 17.00 27.94
C ILE A 505 27.50 16.45 28.14
N ILE A 506 27.31 15.59 29.14
CA ILE A 506 26.04 14.93 29.43
C ILE A 506 25.85 14.98 30.95
N THR A 507 24.72 15.52 31.40
CA THR A 507 24.28 15.47 32.79
C THR A 507 23.64 14.12 33.12
N LEU A 508 23.49 13.80 34.41
CA LEU A 508 22.82 12.55 34.80
C LEU A 508 21.37 12.52 34.29
N GLU A 509 20.68 13.66 34.34
CA GLU A 509 19.31 13.78 33.87
C GLU A 509 19.19 13.50 32.36
N GLU A 510 20.03 14.16 31.55
CA GLU A 510 20.13 13.92 30.10
C GLU A 510 20.48 12.45 29.77
N TYR A 511 21.40 11.86 30.53
CA TYR A 511 21.79 10.46 30.32
C TYR A 511 20.60 9.51 30.52
N VAL A 512 19.83 9.70 31.61
CA VAL A 512 18.73 8.79 32.00
C VAL A 512 17.44 9.13 31.28
N GLN A 513 17.17 10.37 30.91
CA GLN A 513 15.89 10.78 30.31
C GLN A 513 15.93 10.88 28.78
N ASP A 514 17.09 11.16 28.18
CA ASP A 514 17.19 11.41 26.74
C ASP A 514 17.98 10.32 26.00
N LEU A 515 19.13 9.86 26.50
CA LEU A 515 19.96 8.86 25.78
C LEU A 515 19.59 7.41 26.09
N PHE A 516 19.37 7.09 27.37
CA PHE A 516 19.20 5.70 27.82
C PHE A 516 18.07 5.58 28.84
N TYR A 517 16.90 6.11 28.46
CA TYR A 517 15.70 5.99 29.30
C TYR A 517 15.13 4.57 29.28
N GLU A 518 14.47 4.22 30.39
CA GLU A 518 13.89 2.90 30.57
C GLU A 518 12.79 2.62 29.53
N GLY A 519 12.89 1.49 28.84
CA GLY A 519 12.00 1.16 27.72
C GLY A 519 12.33 1.84 26.38
N GLY A 520 13.34 2.72 26.34
CA GLY A 520 13.78 3.37 25.12
C GLY A 520 14.62 2.47 24.21
N ASN A 521 14.48 2.64 22.90
CA ASN A 521 15.30 1.93 21.92
C ASN A 521 16.63 2.68 21.70
N TRP A 522 17.68 2.23 22.38
CA TRP A 522 19.03 2.83 22.27
C TRP A 522 19.59 2.81 20.84
N ARG A 523 19.14 1.88 19.97
CA ARG A 523 19.54 1.85 18.56
C ARG A 523 19.07 3.09 17.81
N GLU A 524 17.92 3.66 18.17
CA GLU A 524 17.47 4.91 17.56
C GLU A 524 18.38 6.09 17.93
N ILE A 525 18.87 6.12 19.16
CA ILE A 525 19.84 7.12 19.62
C ILE A 525 21.18 6.95 18.90
N ARG A 526 21.64 5.70 18.73
CA ARG A 526 22.81 5.36 17.91
C ARG A 526 22.65 5.89 16.48
N ASP A 527 21.53 5.58 15.84
CA ASP A 527 21.29 5.91 14.43
C ASP A 527 21.14 7.42 14.24
N LEU A 528 20.49 8.13 15.17
CA LEU A 528 20.44 9.59 15.15
C LEU A 528 21.82 10.22 15.35
N LEU A 529 22.66 9.65 16.22
CA LEU A 529 24.03 10.11 16.37
C LEU A 529 24.83 9.91 15.07
N LEU A 530 24.68 8.77 14.38
CA LEU A 530 25.29 8.54 13.07
C LEU A 530 24.82 9.57 12.05
N ILE A 531 23.50 9.77 11.94
CA ILE A 531 22.89 10.74 11.04
C ILE A 531 23.44 12.15 11.31
N CYS A 532 23.50 12.58 12.57
CA CYS A 532 24.01 13.89 12.96
C CYS A 532 25.52 14.04 12.67
N LEU A 533 26.31 12.99 12.87
CA LEU A 533 27.72 12.98 12.50
C LEU A 533 27.91 13.12 11.00
N PHE A 534 27.16 12.38 10.19
CA PHE A 534 27.19 12.52 8.73
C PHE A 534 26.81 13.93 8.28
N GLN A 535 25.78 14.53 8.89
CA GLN A 535 25.42 15.93 8.65
C GLN A 535 26.61 16.87 8.84
N LYS A 536 27.19 16.85 10.05
CA LYS A 536 28.25 17.77 10.43
C LYS A 536 29.54 17.51 9.63
N MET A 537 29.82 16.25 9.28
CA MET A 537 30.94 15.89 8.40
C MET A 537 30.77 16.50 7.01
N HIS A 538 29.56 16.43 6.42
CA HIS A 538 29.25 17.10 5.15
C HIS A 538 29.44 18.61 5.24
N GLU A 539 28.91 19.24 6.28
CA GLU A 539 29.05 20.69 6.53
C GLU A 539 30.52 21.11 6.65
N ARG A 540 31.37 20.27 7.25
CA ARG A 540 32.82 20.48 7.41
C ARG A 540 33.68 19.94 6.25
N LYS A 541 33.08 19.33 5.22
CA LYS A 541 33.77 18.69 4.08
C LYS A 541 34.75 17.58 4.48
N ILE A 542 34.41 16.81 5.51
CA ILE A 542 35.21 15.67 5.99
C ILE A 542 34.71 14.40 5.28
N PHE A 543 35.57 13.77 4.48
CA PHE A 543 35.22 12.56 3.70
C PHE A 543 36.31 11.49 3.84
N PHE A 544 35.91 10.25 4.09
CA PHE A 544 36.80 9.08 4.06
C PHE A 544 36.02 7.84 3.63
N ASP A 545 36.73 6.80 3.15
CA ASP A 545 36.10 5.51 2.86
C ASP A 545 35.69 4.83 4.16
N ILE A 546 34.38 4.61 4.29
CA ILE A 546 33.77 3.88 5.39
C ILE A 546 33.65 2.42 4.95
N GLU A 547 34.06 1.51 5.81
CA GLU A 547 33.99 0.07 5.53
C GLU A 547 32.53 -0.37 5.42
N GLU A 548 32.24 -1.38 4.59
CA GLU A 548 30.96 -2.07 4.65
C GLU A 548 30.79 -2.69 6.05
N ASP A 549 29.58 -2.65 6.58
CA ASP A 549 29.28 -3.13 7.93
C ASP A 549 28.04 -3.98 7.89
N ASP A 550 28.30 -5.25 8.09
CA ASP A 550 27.31 -6.31 8.03
C ASP A 550 26.28 -6.17 9.17
N GLU A 551 26.60 -5.50 10.29
CA GLU A 551 25.71 -5.45 11.47
C GLU A 551 24.51 -4.50 11.30
N LEU A 552 24.69 -3.32 10.69
CA LEU A 552 23.55 -2.44 10.36
C LEU A 552 22.66 -3.03 9.25
N GLU A 553 23.23 -3.85 8.38
CA GLU A 553 22.47 -4.59 7.38
C GLU A 553 21.66 -5.73 8.01
N GLU A 554 22.19 -6.43 9.02
CA GLU A 554 21.46 -7.47 9.76
C GLU A 554 20.14 -6.97 10.39
N ASP A 555 20.15 -5.81 11.06
CA ASP A 555 18.95 -5.19 11.64
C ASP A 555 17.88 -4.87 10.55
N ILE A 556 18.31 -4.58 9.31
CA ILE A 556 17.42 -4.32 8.17
C ILE A 556 16.92 -5.65 7.56
N ASN A 557 17.81 -6.64 7.47
CA ASN A 557 17.54 -7.94 6.85
C ASN A 557 16.55 -8.80 7.67
N GLU A 558 16.52 -8.66 9.00
CA GLU A 558 15.52 -9.34 9.84
C GLU A 558 14.09 -8.95 9.41
N PHE A 559 13.84 -7.66 9.20
CA PHE A 559 12.54 -7.15 8.75
C PHE A 559 12.19 -7.57 7.31
N GLU A 560 13.18 -7.63 6.40
CA GLU A 560 12.95 -8.13 5.04
C GLU A 560 12.39 -9.55 5.04
N THR A 561 12.83 -10.37 6.00
CA THR A 561 12.41 -11.76 6.16
C THR A 561 10.93 -11.88 6.52
N GLU A 562 10.42 -10.98 7.37
CA GLU A 562 9.00 -10.97 7.75
C GLU A 562 8.08 -10.38 6.68
N THR A 563 8.62 -9.54 5.79
CA THR A 563 7.82 -8.74 4.86
C THR A 563 7.71 -9.38 3.47
N ILE A 564 8.71 -10.16 3.06
CA ILE A 564 8.77 -10.77 1.71
C ILE A 564 8.22 -12.21 1.69
N ASN A 565 8.11 -12.86 2.84
CA ASN A 565 7.48 -14.18 3.01
C ASN A 565 5.96 -14.05 3.16
#